data_AF-A0A1I6CUM1-F1
#
_entry.id   AF-A0A1I6CUM1-F1
#
_cell.length_a   1.000
_cell.length_b   1.000
_cell.length_c   1.000
_cell.angle_alpha   90.00
_cell.angle_beta   90.00
_cell.angle_gamma   90.00
#
_symmetry.space_group_name_H-M   'P 1'
#
loop_
_entity.id
_entity.type
_entity.pdbx_description
1 polymer ?
#
loop_
_entity_poly.entity_id
_entity_poly.type
_entity_poly.pdbx_seq_one_letter_code
_entity_poly.pdbx_strand_id
1 'polypeptide(L)' 'MPPHSHALNASSATANAASPSGNVLADTNRASTYVASTPNQQMSSSSISSSGQGQPVSNMQPYEVLRFCLATVGQFPSRD' A
#
# COMPACT_ATOMS: atom_id res chain seq x y z
N MET A 1 -2.15 2.33 -8.16
CA MET A 1 -1.12 2.01 -7.13
C MET A 1 -0.40 0.74 -7.54
N PRO A 2 0.91 0.63 -7.31
CA PRO A 2 1.64 -0.62 -7.52
C PRO A 2 1.06 -1.79 -6.70
N PRO A 3 1.31 -3.05 -7.13
CA PRO A 3 1.00 -4.23 -6.33
C PRO A 3 1.61 -4.12 -4.94
N HIS A 4 0.76 -4.15 -3.92
CA HIS A 4 1.19 -4.21 -2.52
C HIS A 4 0.40 -5.27 -1.76
N SER A 5 1.01 -5.77 -0.69
CA SER A 5 0.41 -6.73 0.23
C SER A 5 0.84 -6.38 1.65
N HIS A 6 -0.02 -6.67 2.62
CA HIS A 6 0.29 -6.50 4.04
C HIS A 6 0.77 -7.82 4.63
N ALA A 7 1.86 -7.81 5.41
CA ALA A 7 2.26 -8.98 6.17
C ALA A 7 1.31 -9.17 7.37
N LEU A 8 0.91 -10.41 7.65
CA LEU A 8 0.25 -10.77 8.90
C LEU A 8 1.30 -10.78 10.01
N ASN A 9 1.12 -9.91 11.01
CA ASN A 9 2.00 -9.85 12.17
C ASN A 9 1.36 -10.58 13.37
N ALA A 10 2.16 -11.35 14.09
CA ALA A 10 1.77 -12.06 15.30
C ALA A 10 2.90 -11.98 16.34
N SER A 11 2.55 -12.12 17.62
CA SER A 11 3.47 -12.15 18.75
C SER A 11 3.62 -13.56 19.30
N SER A 12 4.84 -13.92 19.73
CA SER A 12 5.10 -15.13 20.50
C SER A 12 4.94 -14.95 22.01
N ALA A 13 4.67 -13.72 22.48
CA ALA A 13 4.41 -13.45 23.88
C ALA A 13 3.02 -13.94 24.30
N THR A 14 2.82 -14.17 25.60
CA THR A 14 1.50 -14.52 26.15
C THR A 14 0.51 -13.36 25.98
N ALA A 15 -0.68 -13.67 25.48
CA ALA A 15 -1.75 -12.73 25.25
C ALA A 15 -2.20 -12.06 26.56
N ASN A 16 -2.32 -10.73 26.52
CA ASN A 16 -2.75 -9.91 27.65
C ASN A 16 -4.08 -9.17 27.41
N ALA A 17 -4.67 -9.32 26.22
CA ALA A 17 -5.94 -8.73 25.84
C ALA A 17 -6.74 -9.71 24.96
N ALA A 18 -8.07 -9.72 25.13
CA ALA A 18 -8.99 -10.56 24.35
C ALA A 18 -9.63 -9.81 23.16
N SER A 19 -9.54 -8.48 23.13
CA SER A 19 -10.10 -7.65 22.06
C SER A 19 -9.18 -7.66 20.84
N PRO A 20 -9.70 -7.83 19.61
CA PRO A 20 -8.89 -7.71 18.39
C PRO A 20 -8.56 -6.27 18.01
N SER A 21 -9.27 -5.27 18.57
CA SER A 21 -9.06 -3.87 18.20
C SER A 21 -7.70 -3.36 18.70
N GLY A 22 -6.83 -2.93 17.78
CA GLY A 22 -5.50 -2.39 18.08
C GLY A 22 -4.48 -3.43 18.55
N ASN A 23 -4.81 -4.72 18.52
CA ASN A 23 -3.96 -5.82 18.99
C ASN A 23 -3.58 -6.78 17.86
N VAL A 24 -2.59 -7.65 18.11
CA VAL A 24 -2.16 -8.71 17.20
C VAL A 24 -2.45 -10.08 17.79
N LEU A 25 -2.42 -11.12 16.95
CA LEU A 25 -2.52 -12.51 17.41
C LEU A 25 -1.33 -12.83 18.33
N ALA A 26 -1.61 -13.53 19.43
CA ALA A 26 -0.63 -13.88 20.46
C ALA A 26 -0.96 -15.25 21.08
N ASP A 27 0.01 -15.90 21.71
CA ASP A 27 -0.19 -17.18 22.38
C ASP A 27 -1.08 -17.01 23.61
N THR A 28 -2.20 -17.73 23.70
CA THR A 28 -3.12 -17.58 24.83
C THR A 28 -2.65 -18.30 26.09
N ASN A 29 -1.75 -19.30 25.99
CA ASN A 29 -1.25 -20.14 27.10
C ASN A 29 -2.35 -20.72 28.05
N ARG A 30 -3.62 -20.63 27.66
CA ARG A 30 -4.81 -21.05 28.45
C ARG A 30 -5.56 -22.19 27.77
N ALA A 31 -5.35 -22.35 26.47
CA ALA A 31 -5.70 -23.53 25.68
C ALA A 31 -4.63 -23.69 24.59
N SER A 32 -4.18 -24.92 24.30
CA SER A 32 -3.38 -25.19 23.09
C SER A 32 -4.26 -25.08 21.85
N THR A 33 -4.63 -23.86 21.49
CA THR A 33 -5.33 -23.57 20.22
C THR A 33 -4.44 -23.87 19.03
N TYR A 34 -3.12 -23.74 19.21
CA TYR A 34 -2.10 -24.06 18.24
C TYR A 34 -1.12 -25.07 18.84
N VAL A 35 -0.67 -26.02 18.02
CA VAL A 35 0.35 -27.02 18.39
C VAL A 35 1.57 -26.82 17.51
N ALA A 36 2.77 -27.07 18.05
CA ALA A 36 4.01 -27.06 17.28
C ALA A 36 4.11 -28.35 16.44
N SER A 37 3.31 -28.42 15.37
CA SER A 37 3.28 -29.53 14.41
C SER A 37 3.49 -28.99 12.99
N THR A 38 3.77 -29.88 12.04
CA THR A 38 3.78 -29.50 10.63
C THR A 38 2.43 -28.91 10.24
N PRO A 39 2.39 -27.73 9.60
CA PRO A 39 1.15 -27.12 9.14
C PRO A 39 0.36 -28.11 8.28
N ASN A 40 -0.88 -28.36 8.66
CA ASN A 40 -1.74 -29.34 8.00
C ASN A 40 -2.72 -28.70 7.00
N GLN A 41 -2.89 -27.37 7.06
CA GLN A 41 -3.73 -26.59 6.16
C GLN A 41 -3.16 -25.20 5.95
N GLN A 42 -3.31 -24.68 4.74
CA GLN A 42 -3.00 -23.29 4.43
C GLN A 42 -4.12 -22.39 4.95
N MET A 43 -3.78 -21.29 5.62
CA MET A 43 -4.76 -20.23 5.92
C MET A 43 -5.40 -19.73 4.62
N SER A 44 -6.68 -19.36 4.67
CA SER A 44 -7.38 -18.82 3.50
C SER A 44 -6.60 -17.67 2.87
N SER A 45 -6.44 -17.67 1.55
CA SER A 45 -5.78 -16.59 0.82
C SER A 45 -6.51 -15.25 0.96
N SER A 46 -7.77 -15.24 1.40
CA SER A 46 -8.50 -14.02 1.74
C SER A 46 -8.08 -13.40 3.08
N SER A 47 -7.29 -14.11 3.90
CA SER A 47 -6.77 -13.57 5.18
C SER A 47 -5.76 -12.44 5.00
N ILE A 48 -5.10 -12.40 3.84
CA ILE A 48 -4.20 -11.31 3.42
C ILE A 48 -4.55 -10.99 1.97
N SER A 49 -5.17 -9.83 1.74
CA SER A 49 -5.48 -9.40 0.37
C SER A 49 -4.36 -8.58 -0.24
N SER A 50 -4.01 -8.86 -1.49
CA SER A 50 -3.24 -7.93 -2.33
C SER A 50 -4.10 -6.73 -2.70
N SER A 51 -3.55 -5.53 -2.61
CA SER A 51 -4.20 -4.29 -2.99
C SER A 51 -3.34 -3.54 -4.02
N GLY A 52 -3.96 -2.63 -4.77
CA GLY A 52 -3.30 -1.93 -5.87
C GLY A 52 -2.97 -2.87 -7.03
N GLN A 53 -3.89 -3.05 -7.98
CA GLN A 53 -3.71 -3.94 -9.15
C GLN A 53 -2.73 -3.40 -10.21
N GLY A 54 -1.73 -2.60 -9.81
CA GLY A 54 -0.77 -1.97 -10.73
C GLY A 54 -1.37 -0.95 -11.68
N GLN A 55 -2.63 -0.56 -11.50
CA GLN A 55 -3.30 0.36 -12.42
C GLN A 55 -2.60 1.74 -12.41
N PRO A 56 -2.29 2.29 -13.61
CA PRO A 56 -1.76 3.63 -13.75
C PRO A 56 -2.67 4.63 -13.03
N VAL A 57 -2.06 5.52 -12.26
CA VAL A 57 -2.76 6.65 -11.66
C VAL A 57 -2.39 7.90 -12.43
N SER A 58 -3.37 8.73 -12.77
CA SER A 58 -3.06 10.04 -13.34
C SER A 58 -2.34 10.86 -12.27
N ASN A 59 -1.08 11.18 -12.52
CA ASN A 59 -0.28 12.08 -11.69
C ASN A 59 -0.22 13.49 -12.30
N MET A 60 -1.11 13.79 -13.25
CA MET A 60 -1.27 15.16 -13.73
C MET A 60 -2.15 15.93 -12.74
N GLN A 61 -1.57 16.99 -12.19
CA GLN A 61 -2.31 18.01 -11.46
C GLN A 61 -3.29 18.74 -12.40
N PRO A 62 -4.29 19.45 -11.88
CA PRO A 62 -5.14 20.31 -12.70
C PRO A 62 -4.28 21.26 -13.56
N TYR A 63 -4.59 21.35 -14.85
CA TYR A 63 -3.83 22.15 -15.81
C TYR A 63 -4.75 22.93 -16.73
N GLU A 64 -4.23 24.06 -17.23
CA GLU A 64 -4.87 24.88 -18.27
C GLU A 64 -3.95 24.90 -19.50
N VAL A 65 -4.53 24.75 -20.69
CA VAL A 65 -3.75 24.66 -21.93
C VAL A 65 -3.37 26.06 -22.42
N LEU A 66 -2.07 26.35 -22.46
CA LEU A 66 -1.53 27.59 -23.03
C LEU A 66 -0.79 27.32 -24.34
N ARG A 67 -0.89 28.26 -25.29
CA ARG A 67 -0.06 28.26 -26.50
C ARG A 67 1.21 29.06 -26.22
N PHE A 68 2.36 28.39 -26.26
CA PHE A 68 3.65 29.06 -26.20
C PHE A 68 4.01 29.61 -27.59
N CYS A 69 4.11 30.93 -27.71
CA CYS A 69 4.63 31.61 -28.88
C CYS A 69 6.07 32.05 -28.60
N LEU A 70 7.03 31.46 -29.31
CA LEU A 70 8.44 31.86 -29.24
C LEU A 70 8.83 32.55 -30.54
N ALA A 71 9.27 33.81 -30.45
CA ALA A 71 9.84 34.52 -31.58
C ALA A 71 11.22 33.93 -31.87
N THR A 72 11.32 33.08 -32.90
CA THR A 72 12.59 32.50 -33.36
C THR A 72 13.45 33.49 -34.14
N VAL A 73 12.84 34.59 -34.58
CA VAL A 73 13.50 35.76 -35.18
C VAL A 73 12.82 37.03 -34.66
N GLY A 74 13.61 38.06 -34.39
CA GLY A 74 13.14 39.41 -34.09
C GLY A 74 14.03 40.40 -34.81
N GLN A 75 13.45 41.42 -35.43
CA GLN A 75 14.19 42.58 -35.90
C GLN A 75 14.45 43.48 -34.69
N PHE A 76 15.69 43.48 -34.20
CA PHE A 76 16.15 44.44 -33.19
C PHE A 76 17.50 45.06 -33.59
N PRO A 77 17.65 46.40 -33.46
CA PRO A 77 16.63 47.32 -32.94
C PRO A 77 15.61 47.70 -34.04
N SER A 78 14.32 47.67 -33.72
CA SER A 78 13.32 48.33 -34.54
C SER A 78 13.52 49.84 -34.42
N ARG A 79 13.81 50.49 -35.54
CA ARG A 79 13.89 51.94 -35.67
C ARG A 79 13.01 52.35 -36.82
N ASP A 80 12.24 53.42 -36.62
CA ASP A 80 11.92 54.34 -37.72
C ASP A 80 13.12 55.28 -37.94
#